data_AF-A0AAD9F4F3-F1
#
_entry.id   AF-A0AAD9F4F3-F1
#
_cell.length_a   1.000
_cell.length_b   1.000
_cell.length_c   1.000
_cell.angle_alpha   90.00
_cell.angle_beta   90.00
_cell.angle_gamma   90.00
#
_symmetry.space_group_name_H-M   'P 1'
#
loop_
_entity.id
_entity.type
_entity.pdbx_description
1 polymer ?
#
loop_
_entity_poly.entity_id
_entity_poly.type
_entity_poly.pdbx_seq_one_letter_code
_entity_poly.pdbx_strand_id
1 'polypeptide(L)'
;MMHDSGGVQMARVLKHATLCLMLLPRFLVAAVMLWLLDFLCIRKKVLLKMGAKQDSPDDPPVCVSDSNRMFTLESLRAVWYGQKLDFLKSAHLGRAAPNTEVLMVQERRQRVVSQYADIADFLVVYIEEAHPSDGWVSSDAPYQIPKHRCLEDRLRAAQLMLAEVPGSNVVVDNMDNESNAAYGAYFERLYIVMDERVVYQGGRGPDGYRISELRNWLEQYRNDRMNSHTAVLHV
;
A
#
# COMPACT_ATOMS: atom_id res chain seq x y z
N MET A 1 19.87 -41.33 -4.10
CA MET A 1 19.34 -39.96 -4.32
C MET A 1 18.13 -39.67 -3.42
N MET A 2 18.22 -39.85 -2.09
CA MET A 2 17.07 -39.64 -1.16
C MET A 2 17.38 -38.72 0.03
N HIS A 3 18.57 -38.12 0.12
CA HIS A 3 18.97 -37.33 1.29
C HIS A 3 18.67 -35.82 1.19
N ASP A 4 18.25 -35.31 0.04
CA ASP A 4 18.09 -33.86 -0.19
C ASP A 4 16.66 -33.35 0.08
N SER A 5 15.67 -34.24 0.06
CA SER A 5 14.25 -33.87 0.25
C SER A 5 13.90 -33.51 1.69
N GLY A 6 14.47 -34.22 2.67
CA GLY A 6 14.20 -34.02 4.10
C GLY A 6 14.75 -32.69 4.65
N GLY A 7 15.93 -32.29 4.20
CA GLY A 7 16.55 -31.01 4.59
C GLY A 7 15.77 -29.80 4.08
N VAL A 8 15.32 -29.84 2.83
CA VAL A 8 14.50 -28.79 2.22
C VAL A 8 13.13 -28.67 2.91
N GLN A 9 12.52 -29.81 3.29
CA GLN A 9 11.25 -29.82 4.00
C GLN A 9 11.38 -29.27 5.43
N MET A 10 12.40 -29.67 6.18
CA MET A 10 12.70 -29.13 7.51
C MET A 10 12.96 -27.62 7.48
N ALA A 11 13.76 -27.14 6.52
CA ALA A 11 14.02 -25.71 6.34
C ALA A 11 12.73 -24.94 6.03
N ARG A 12 11.82 -25.51 5.23
CA ARG A 12 10.51 -24.92 4.94
C ARG A 12 9.64 -24.84 6.19
N VAL A 13 9.57 -25.91 6.98
CA VAL A 13 8.82 -25.94 8.24
C VAL A 13 9.35 -24.91 9.23
N LEU A 14 10.68 -24.81 9.38
CA LEU A 14 11.30 -23.84 10.27
C LEU A 14 10.99 -22.40 9.84
N LYS A 15 11.07 -22.10 8.54
CA LYS A 15 10.68 -20.78 7.99
C LYS A 15 9.22 -20.45 8.30
N HIS A 16 8.30 -21.39 8.13
CA HIS A 16 6.89 -21.18 8.48
C HIS A 16 6.69 -21.00 9.99
N ALA A 17 7.36 -21.78 10.82
CA ALA A 17 7.28 -21.66 12.28
C ALA A 17 7.78 -20.29 12.76
N THR A 18 8.93 -19.82 12.25
CA THR A 18 9.46 -18.50 12.56
C THR A 18 8.51 -17.38 12.12
N LEU A 19 7.96 -17.49 10.90
CA LEU A 19 7.00 -16.51 10.39
C LEU A 19 5.73 -16.46 11.27
N CYS A 20 5.21 -17.63 11.69
CA CYS A 20 4.10 -17.69 12.62
C CYS A 20 4.45 -17.06 13.97
N LEU A 21 5.61 -17.36 14.56
CA LEU A 21 6.03 -16.79 15.84
C LEU A 21 6.13 -15.26 15.80
N MET A 22 6.62 -14.69 14.69
CA MET A 22 6.78 -13.24 14.55
C MET A 22 5.47 -12.52 14.22
N LEU A 23 4.59 -13.13 13.41
CA LEU A 23 3.36 -12.48 12.95
C LEU A 23 2.15 -12.74 13.84
N LEU A 24 2.07 -13.90 14.49
CA LEU A 24 0.90 -14.31 15.27
C LEU A 24 0.51 -13.31 16.36
N PRO A 25 1.45 -12.74 17.17
CA PRO A 25 1.07 -11.75 18.19
C PRO A 25 0.39 -10.53 17.57
N ARG A 26 0.97 -9.99 16.48
CA ARG A 26 0.41 -8.82 15.78
C ARG A 26 -0.93 -9.16 15.10
N PHE A 27 -1.06 -10.37 14.57
CA PHE A 27 -2.30 -10.87 13.98
C PHE A 27 -3.41 -10.98 15.02
N LEU A 28 -3.13 -11.55 16.20
CA LEU A 28 -4.11 -11.69 17.29
C LEU A 28 -4.60 -10.33 17.79
N VAL A 29 -3.70 -9.34 17.93
CA VAL A 29 -4.10 -7.97 18.29
C VAL A 29 -5.03 -7.38 17.23
N ALA A 30 -4.71 -7.53 15.95
CA ALA A 30 -5.57 -7.06 14.87
C ALA A 30 -6.93 -7.78 14.85
N ALA A 31 -6.95 -9.09 15.10
CA ALA A 31 -8.18 -9.87 15.21
C ALA A 31 -9.06 -9.38 16.37
N VAL A 32 -8.49 -9.14 17.55
CA VAL A 32 -9.22 -8.56 18.69
C VAL A 32 -9.75 -7.17 18.35
N MET A 33 -8.97 -6.33 17.68
CA MET A 33 -9.42 -5.01 17.24
C MET A 33 -10.59 -5.08 16.27
N LEU A 34 -10.54 -5.97 15.27
CA LEU A 34 -11.67 -6.19 14.35
C LEU A 34 -12.92 -6.66 15.09
N TRP A 35 -12.77 -7.56 16.07
CA TRP A 35 -13.87 -8.01 16.92
C TRP A 35 -14.48 -6.88 17.74
N LEU A 36 -13.65 -5.99 18.31
CA LEU A 36 -14.12 -4.80 19.01
C LEU A 36 -14.85 -3.83 18.07
N LEU A 37 -14.44 -3.73 16.81
CA LEU A 37 -15.06 -2.87 15.81
C LEU A 37 -16.41 -3.39 15.29
N ASP A 38 -16.79 -4.65 15.59
CA ASP A 38 -18.16 -5.12 15.33
C ASP A 38 -19.19 -4.44 16.26
N PHE A 39 -18.75 -3.89 17.40
CA PHE A 39 -19.62 -3.12 18.28
C PHE A 39 -19.74 -1.67 17.77
N LEU A 40 -20.92 -1.29 17.25
CA LEU A 40 -21.17 0.02 16.66
C LEU A 40 -20.71 1.21 17.51
N CYS A 41 -20.91 1.15 18.82
CA CYS A 41 -20.49 2.22 19.74
C CYS A 41 -18.96 2.34 19.83
N ILE A 42 -18.26 1.22 19.80
CA ILE A 42 -16.79 1.19 19.78
C ILE A 42 -16.31 1.69 18.43
N ARG A 43 -16.87 1.20 17.32
CA ARG A 43 -16.51 1.63 15.97
C ARG A 43 -16.69 3.13 15.78
N LYS A 44 -17.85 3.69 16.13
CA LYS A 44 -18.10 5.14 16.07
C LYS A 44 -17.11 5.92 16.92
N LYS A 45 -16.82 5.45 18.14
CA LYS A 45 -15.84 6.11 19.02
C LYS A 45 -14.41 6.06 18.46
N VAL A 46 -14.02 4.94 17.86
CA VAL A 46 -12.72 4.79 17.21
C VAL A 46 -12.61 5.68 15.98
N LEU A 47 -13.60 5.64 15.08
CA LEU A 47 -13.63 6.49 13.88
C LEU A 47 -13.66 7.98 14.22
N LEU A 48 -14.43 8.40 15.23
CA LEU A 48 -14.40 9.78 15.72
C LEU A 48 -13.01 10.16 16.27
N LYS A 49 -12.38 9.26 17.03
CA LYS A 49 -11.03 9.49 17.55
C LYS A 49 -9.98 9.54 16.44
N MET A 50 -10.15 8.77 15.37
CA MET A 50 -9.29 8.76 14.19
C MET A 50 -9.50 10.01 13.33
N GLY A 51 -10.74 10.42 13.10
CA GLY A 51 -11.08 11.67 12.42
C GLY A 51 -10.59 12.90 13.20
N ALA A 52 -10.65 12.87 14.54
CA ALA A 52 -10.05 13.91 15.39
C ALA A 52 -8.51 13.89 15.37
N LYS A 53 -7.90 12.76 14.96
CA LYS A 53 -6.46 12.57 14.76
C LYS A 53 -6.04 12.80 13.31
N GLN A 54 -6.95 13.22 12.43
CA GLN A 54 -6.63 13.55 11.06
C GLN A 54 -5.84 14.85 11.09
N ASP A 55 -4.51 14.71 11.21
CA ASP A 55 -3.61 15.83 11.53
C ASP A 55 -3.49 16.83 10.36
N SER A 56 -3.91 16.46 9.15
CA SER A 56 -3.86 17.29 7.95
C SER A 56 -5.09 17.12 7.05
N PRO A 57 -5.60 18.22 6.44
CA PRO A 57 -6.66 18.15 5.43
C PRO A 57 -6.23 17.44 4.14
N ASP A 58 -4.93 17.22 3.93
CA ASP A 58 -4.41 16.48 2.77
C ASP A 58 -4.58 14.96 2.89
N ASP A 59 -4.73 14.44 4.12
CA ASP A 59 -4.82 13.00 4.35
C ASP A 59 -6.25 12.52 4.11
N PRO A 60 -6.49 11.50 3.26
CA PRO A 60 -7.83 11.01 3.01
C PRO A 60 -8.45 10.43 4.29
N PRO A 61 -9.77 10.63 4.51
CA PRO A 61 -10.43 10.05 5.67
C PRO A 61 -10.41 8.53 5.59
N VAL A 62 -10.10 7.89 6.72
CA VAL A 62 -10.26 6.44 6.85
C VAL A 62 -11.75 6.11 6.90
N CYS A 63 -12.27 5.57 5.80
CA CYS A 63 -13.66 5.15 5.69
C CYS A 63 -13.80 3.68 6.09
N VAL A 64 -14.68 3.41 7.07
CA VAL A 64 -15.04 2.03 7.46
C VAL A 64 -16.55 1.90 7.35
N SER A 65 -17.00 0.92 6.58
CA SER A 65 -18.43 0.70 6.36
C SER A 65 -19.15 0.34 7.65
N ASP A 66 -20.30 0.98 7.88
CA ASP A 66 -21.12 0.71 9.06
C ASP A 66 -21.99 -0.57 8.90
N SER A 67 -22.19 -1.02 7.67
CA SER A 67 -23.10 -2.14 7.36
C SER A 67 -22.43 -3.51 7.47
N ASN A 68 -21.09 -3.55 7.47
CA ASN A 68 -20.32 -4.78 7.46
C ASN A 68 -19.82 -5.17 8.85
N ARG A 69 -19.81 -6.47 9.12
CA ARG A 69 -18.99 -7.04 10.21
C ARG A 69 -17.53 -6.92 9.82
N MET A 70 -16.73 -6.42 10.73
CA MET A 70 -15.28 -6.28 10.65
C MET A 70 -14.58 -7.56 11.07
N PHE A 71 -15.14 -8.37 11.97
CA PHE A 71 -14.58 -9.67 12.35
C PHE A 71 -15.20 -10.79 11.53
N THR A 72 -14.65 -11.03 10.34
CA THR A 72 -15.03 -12.14 9.47
C THR A 72 -13.82 -12.94 9.06
N LEU A 73 -14.04 -14.11 8.48
CA LEU A 73 -12.94 -14.95 8.04
C LEU A 73 -12.19 -14.30 6.86
N GLU A 74 -12.89 -13.52 6.04
CA GLU A 74 -12.35 -12.72 4.94
C GLU A 74 -11.46 -11.60 5.47
N SER A 75 -11.89 -10.85 6.48
CA SER A 75 -11.07 -9.77 7.06
C SER A 75 -9.83 -10.32 7.77
N LEU A 76 -9.95 -11.44 8.48
CA LEU A 76 -8.81 -12.14 9.08
C LEU A 76 -7.82 -12.62 8.00
N ARG A 77 -8.31 -13.18 6.89
CA ARG A 77 -7.45 -13.55 5.75
C ARG A 77 -6.74 -12.34 5.16
N ALA A 78 -7.44 -11.23 4.95
CA ALA A 78 -6.88 -9.99 4.41
C ALA A 78 -5.80 -9.39 5.33
N VAL A 79 -6.07 -9.34 6.65
CA VAL A 79 -5.08 -8.88 7.64
C VAL A 79 -3.85 -9.78 7.65
N TRP A 80 -4.02 -11.10 7.68
CA TRP A 80 -2.90 -12.03 7.65
C TRP A 80 -2.08 -11.88 6.37
N TYR A 81 -2.76 -11.76 5.22
CA TYR A 81 -2.13 -11.55 3.92
C TYR A 81 -1.29 -10.28 3.89
N GLY A 82 -1.86 -9.13 4.27
CA GLY A 82 -1.13 -7.86 4.34
C GLY A 82 0.03 -7.89 5.33
N GLN A 83 -0.12 -8.56 6.48
CA GLN A 83 0.98 -8.73 7.44
C GLN A 83 2.13 -9.57 6.87
N LYS A 84 1.80 -10.66 6.18
CA LYS A 84 2.78 -11.53 5.53
C LYS A 84 3.52 -10.78 4.42
N LEU A 85 2.81 -10.03 3.59
CA LEU A 85 3.42 -9.23 2.53
C LEU A 85 4.38 -8.19 3.10
N ASP A 86 3.97 -7.40 4.10
CA ASP A 86 4.87 -6.40 4.67
C ASP A 86 6.11 -7.00 5.36
N PHE A 87 5.98 -8.21 5.90
CA PHE A 87 7.11 -8.91 6.52
C PHE A 87 8.09 -9.49 5.48
N LEU A 88 7.58 -9.97 4.35
CA LEU A 88 8.37 -10.63 3.30
C LEU A 88 8.82 -9.70 2.17
N LYS A 89 8.35 -8.46 2.15
CA LYS A 89 8.71 -7.47 1.13
C LYS A 89 10.22 -7.29 1.06
N SER A 90 10.71 -6.91 -0.12
CA SER A 90 12.12 -6.61 -0.36
C SER A 90 12.42 -5.10 -0.32
N ALA A 91 11.42 -4.25 -0.53
CA ALA A 91 11.54 -2.81 -0.42
C ALA A 91 11.68 -2.40 1.06
N HIS A 92 12.83 -1.84 1.40
CA HIS A 92 13.12 -1.36 2.74
C HIS A 92 13.83 -0.02 2.68
N LEU A 93 13.48 0.87 3.60
CA LEU A 93 14.14 2.16 3.77
C LEU A 93 15.68 2.01 3.79
N GLY A 94 16.36 2.81 2.96
CA GLY A 94 17.81 2.83 2.79
C GLY A 94 18.39 1.72 1.91
N ARG A 95 17.57 0.79 1.41
CA ARG A 95 17.98 -0.31 0.51
C ARG A 95 17.65 0.01 -0.95
N ALA A 96 18.19 -0.80 -1.86
CA ALA A 96 17.84 -0.74 -3.27
C ALA A 96 16.34 -0.97 -3.45
N ALA A 97 15.71 -0.15 -4.29
CA ALA A 97 14.31 -0.28 -4.63
C ALA A 97 14.14 -1.48 -5.57
N PRO A 98 13.21 -2.40 -5.28
CA PRO A 98 12.90 -3.49 -6.20
C PRO A 98 12.39 -2.95 -7.54
N ASN A 99 12.91 -3.48 -8.65
CA ASN A 99 12.48 -3.15 -10.00
C ASN A 99 11.60 -4.28 -10.55
N THR A 100 10.29 -4.16 -10.36
CA THR A 100 9.28 -5.13 -10.78
C THR A 100 8.69 -4.76 -12.13
N GLU A 101 8.21 -5.76 -12.87
CA GLU A 101 7.54 -5.50 -14.15
C GLU A 101 6.15 -4.88 -13.90
N VAL A 102 5.88 -3.78 -14.59
CA VAL A 102 4.60 -3.08 -14.55
C VAL A 102 4.17 -2.73 -15.97
N LEU A 103 2.87 -2.68 -16.21
CA LEU A 103 2.31 -2.42 -17.54
C LEU A 103 1.60 -1.08 -17.60
N MET A 104 1.84 -0.32 -18.65
CA MET A 104 1.22 0.99 -18.86
C MET A 104 -0.28 0.84 -19.16
N VAL A 105 -1.12 1.61 -18.46
CA VAL A 105 -2.56 1.64 -18.75
C VAL A 105 -2.87 2.46 -20.01
N GLN A 106 -2.09 3.53 -20.25
CA GLN A 106 -2.16 4.34 -21.47
C GLN A 106 -0.88 5.17 -21.66
N GLU A 107 -0.41 5.33 -22.91
CA GLU A 107 0.61 6.35 -23.24
C GLU A 107 -0.05 7.73 -23.28
N ARG A 108 -0.01 8.49 -22.18
CA ARG A 108 -0.42 9.90 -22.20
C ARG A 108 0.51 10.77 -21.39
N ARG A 109 0.89 11.90 -22.00
CA ARG A 109 1.70 12.96 -21.39
C ARG A 109 0.99 13.53 -20.16
N GLN A 110 1.75 13.60 -19.09
CA GLN A 110 1.36 14.05 -17.76
C GLN A 110 0.69 15.44 -17.79
N ARG A 111 -0.37 15.61 -17.01
CA ARG A 111 -0.73 16.91 -16.43
C ARG A 111 -0.53 16.73 -14.94
N VAL A 112 0.73 16.93 -14.53
CA VAL A 112 1.27 16.58 -13.20
C VAL A 112 0.46 17.22 -12.07
N VAL A 113 0.46 16.55 -10.92
CA VAL A 113 0.23 17.13 -9.58
C VAL A 113 1.17 18.34 -9.42
N SER A 114 0.67 19.52 -9.80
CA SER A 114 1.47 20.67 -10.25
C SER A 114 2.49 21.22 -9.25
N GLN A 115 2.37 20.88 -7.97
CA GLN A 115 3.14 21.50 -6.90
C GLN A 115 4.59 21.02 -6.78
N TYR A 116 4.91 19.78 -7.19
CA TYR A 116 6.26 19.19 -7.01
C TYR A 116 6.87 18.64 -8.32
N ALA A 117 6.27 18.97 -9.46
CA ALA A 117 6.70 18.51 -10.78
C ALA A 117 8.14 18.91 -11.15
N ASP A 118 8.67 19.94 -10.49
CA ASP A 118 10.04 20.46 -10.62
C ASP A 118 11.08 19.62 -9.89
N ILE A 119 10.69 18.79 -8.91
CA ILE A 119 11.60 18.02 -8.05
C ILE A 119 11.36 16.52 -8.03
N ALA A 120 10.18 16.06 -8.48
CA ALA A 120 9.81 14.65 -8.43
C ALA A 120 8.84 14.25 -9.55
N ASP A 121 9.02 13.02 -10.03
CA ASP A 121 8.04 12.30 -10.84
C ASP A 121 7.09 11.50 -9.93
N PHE A 122 5.86 11.27 -10.40
CA PHE A 122 4.85 10.50 -9.69
C PHE A 122 4.38 9.32 -10.54
N LEU A 123 4.23 8.16 -9.89
CA LEU A 123 3.75 6.92 -10.50
C LEU A 123 2.78 6.24 -9.53
N VAL A 124 1.61 5.87 -10.04
CA VAL A 124 0.65 5.02 -9.32
C VAL A 124 0.72 3.62 -9.90
N VAL A 125 0.98 2.63 -9.05
CA VAL A 125 0.94 1.21 -9.41
C VAL A 125 -0.39 0.64 -8.93
N TYR A 126 -1.29 0.35 -9.86
CA TYR A 126 -2.58 -0.28 -9.59
C TYR A 126 -2.39 -1.77 -9.34
N ILE A 127 -2.72 -2.23 -8.13
CA ILE A 127 -2.52 -3.61 -7.66
C ILE A 127 -3.85 -4.39 -7.64
N GLU A 128 -3.91 -5.50 -6.91
CA GLU A 128 -5.16 -6.25 -6.70
C GLU A 128 -6.16 -5.48 -5.83
N GLU A 129 -7.46 -5.73 -6.05
CA GLU A 129 -8.53 -5.15 -5.25
C GLU A 129 -8.44 -5.56 -3.78
N ALA A 130 -8.45 -4.57 -2.88
CA ALA A 130 -8.56 -4.83 -1.45
C ALA A 130 -9.94 -5.40 -1.07
N HIS A 131 -10.98 -4.94 -1.77
CA HIS A 131 -12.38 -5.28 -1.52
C HIS A 131 -13.10 -5.75 -2.79
N PRO A 132 -12.74 -6.94 -3.34
CA PRO A 132 -13.37 -7.44 -4.55
C PRO A 132 -14.85 -7.77 -4.32
N SER A 133 -15.70 -7.50 -5.32
CA SER A 133 -17.16 -7.72 -5.25
C SER A 133 -17.56 -9.19 -5.17
N ASP A 134 -16.66 -10.12 -5.50
CA ASP A 134 -16.81 -11.57 -5.34
C ASP A 134 -16.00 -12.14 -4.16
N GLY A 135 -15.60 -11.28 -3.21
CA GLY A 135 -14.85 -11.67 -2.01
C GLY A 135 -15.24 -10.85 -0.78
N TRP A 136 -14.28 -10.08 -0.23
CA TRP A 136 -14.54 -9.23 0.94
C TRP A 136 -15.17 -7.89 0.53
N VAL A 137 -16.48 -7.93 0.29
CA VAL A 137 -17.25 -6.81 -0.27
C VAL A 137 -17.29 -5.62 0.69
N SER A 138 -17.01 -4.43 0.16
CA SER A 138 -17.35 -3.16 0.82
C SER A 138 -18.64 -2.60 0.21
N SER A 139 -19.69 -2.45 1.01
CA SER A 139 -20.99 -1.94 0.55
C SER A 139 -20.95 -0.47 0.12
N ASP A 140 -19.93 0.26 0.57
CA ASP A 140 -19.82 1.70 0.40
C ASP A 140 -18.76 2.06 -0.65
N ALA A 141 -18.14 1.06 -1.29
CA ALA A 141 -17.19 1.29 -2.37
C ALA A 141 -17.91 1.79 -3.63
N PRO A 142 -17.43 2.89 -4.25
CA PRO A 142 -18.07 3.49 -5.42
C PRO A 142 -18.04 2.58 -6.65
N TYR A 143 -17.09 1.65 -6.71
CA TYR A 143 -16.97 0.64 -7.75
C TYR A 143 -17.03 -0.76 -7.14
N GLN A 144 -17.77 -1.64 -7.80
CA GLN A 144 -17.92 -3.05 -7.40
C GLN A 144 -17.15 -3.93 -8.38
N ILE A 145 -15.83 -3.97 -8.21
CA ILE A 145 -14.90 -4.65 -9.13
C ILE A 145 -14.63 -6.07 -8.60
N PRO A 146 -14.83 -7.14 -9.37
CA PRO A 146 -14.49 -8.49 -8.95
C PRO A 146 -12.98 -8.69 -8.93
N LYS A 147 -12.51 -9.77 -8.29
CA LYS A 147 -11.09 -10.13 -8.34
C LYS A 147 -10.63 -10.32 -9.79
N HIS A 148 -9.55 -9.62 -10.16
CA HIS A 148 -8.93 -9.74 -11.48
C HIS A 148 -8.51 -11.19 -11.76
N ARG A 149 -8.99 -11.77 -12.87
CA ARG A 149 -8.64 -13.13 -13.31
C ARG A 149 -7.58 -13.12 -14.41
N CYS A 150 -7.50 -12.02 -15.14
CA CYS A 150 -6.47 -11.76 -16.13
C CYS A 150 -6.02 -10.29 -16.07
N LEU A 151 -4.94 -9.98 -16.79
CA LEU A 151 -4.41 -8.64 -16.88
C LEU A 151 -5.43 -7.63 -17.46
N GLU A 152 -6.26 -8.06 -18.41
CA GLU A 152 -7.29 -7.20 -19.01
C GLU A 152 -8.35 -6.74 -17.99
N ASP A 153 -8.70 -7.60 -17.01
CA ASP A 153 -9.58 -7.20 -15.92
C ASP A 153 -8.95 -6.06 -15.10
N ARG A 154 -7.67 -6.20 -14.78
CA ARG A 154 -6.92 -5.20 -14.00
C ARG A 154 -6.74 -3.88 -14.75
N LEU A 155 -6.46 -3.96 -16.05
CA LEU A 155 -6.36 -2.78 -16.92
C LEU A 155 -7.70 -2.03 -16.97
N ARG A 156 -8.82 -2.73 -17.10
CA ARG A 156 -10.16 -2.11 -17.07
C ARG A 156 -10.45 -1.43 -15.74
N ALA A 157 -10.10 -2.05 -14.62
CA ALA A 157 -10.23 -1.45 -13.29
C ALA A 157 -9.37 -0.18 -13.14
N ALA A 158 -8.11 -0.23 -13.56
CA ALA A 158 -7.22 0.93 -13.53
C ALA A 158 -7.69 2.07 -14.46
N GLN A 159 -8.34 1.76 -15.58
CA GLN A 159 -8.96 2.76 -16.45
C GLN A 159 -10.12 3.49 -15.77
N LEU A 160 -10.91 2.81 -14.93
CA LEU A 160 -11.95 3.46 -14.13
C LEU A 160 -11.33 4.47 -13.15
N MET A 161 -10.24 4.12 -12.49
CA MET A 161 -9.51 5.04 -11.60
C MET A 161 -8.96 6.26 -12.36
N LEU A 162 -8.42 6.06 -13.57
CA LEU A 162 -7.92 7.14 -14.41
C LEU A 162 -9.00 8.13 -14.85
N ALA A 163 -10.25 7.69 -14.98
CA ALA A 163 -11.36 8.58 -15.31
C ALA A 163 -11.62 9.61 -14.21
N GLU A 164 -11.41 9.23 -12.94
CA GLU A 164 -11.58 10.11 -11.78
C GLU A 164 -10.37 11.02 -11.53
N VAL A 165 -9.15 10.56 -11.88
CA VAL A 165 -7.90 11.30 -11.63
C VAL A 165 -7.12 11.50 -12.94
N PRO A 166 -7.64 12.32 -13.87
CA PRO A 166 -7.04 12.50 -15.19
C PRO A 166 -5.66 13.14 -15.09
N GLY A 167 -4.69 12.58 -15.81
CA GLY A 167 -3.32 13.12 -15.91
C GLY A 167 -2.29 12.47 -14.99
N SER A 168 -2.71 11.55 -14.13
CA SER A 168 -1.82 10.70 -13.33
C SER A 168 -1.12 9.65 -14.18
N ASN A 169 0.14 9.37 -13.89
CA ASN A 169 0.86 8.26 -14.50
C ASN A 169 0.47 6.96 -13.77
N VAL A 170 -0.34 6.13 -14.42
CA VAL A 170 -0.84 4.88 -13.85
C VAL A 170 -0.30 3.70 -14.64
N VAL A 171 0.32 2.78 -13.92
CA VAL A 171 0.69 1.45 -14.38
C VAL A 171 -0.07 0.41 -13.59
N VAL A 172 -0.17 -0.80 -14.10
CA VAL A 172 -0.73 -1.96 -13.38
C VAL A 172 0.38 -2.92 -13.00
N ASP A 173 0.26 -3.51 -11.81
CA ASP A 173 1.09 -4.63 -11.40
C ASP A 173 0.79 -5.87 -12.25
N ASN A 174 1.75 -6.77 -12.38
CA ASN A 174 1.53 -8.03 -13.09
C ASN A 174 0.61 -8.96 -12.30
N MET A 175 0.05 -9.98 -12.97
CA MET A 175 -0.92 -10.89 -12.35
C MET A 175 -0.32 -11.77 -11.23
N ASP A 176 1.01 -11.85 -11.15
CA ASP A 176 1.74 -12.49 -10.06
C ASP A 176 1.89 -11.58 -8.82
N ASN A 177 1.41 -10.33 -8.91
CA ASN A 177 1.43 -9.32 -7.86
C ASN A 177 2.85 -9.02 -7.35
N GLU A 178 3.84 -9.02 -8.25
CA GLU A 178 5.24 -8.85 -7.87
C GLU A 178 5.50 -7.49 -7.21
N SER A 179 4.93 -6.40 -7.73
CA SER A 179 5.11 -5.06 -7.15
C SER A 179 4.44 -4.99 -5.78
N ASN A 180 3.22 -5.50 -5.65
CA ASN A 180 2.52 -5.57 -4.38
C ASN A 180 3.32 -6.37 -3.34
N ALA A 181 3.90 -7.50 -3.73
CA ALA A 181 4.71 -8.34 -2.86
C ALA A 181 6.05 -7.67 -2.49
N ALA A 182 6.75 -7.11 -3.47
CA ALA A 182 8.06 -6.49 -3.28
C ALA A 182 7.99 -5.24 -2.41
N TYR A 183 6.88 -4.48 -2.48
CA TYR A 183 6.67 -3.27 -1.70
C TYR A 183 5.76 -3.46 -0.48
N GLY A 184 5.18 -4.64 -0.29
CA GLY A 184 4.21 -4.91 0.78
C GLY A 184 3.08 -3.87 0.78
N ALA A 185 2.48 -3.64 -0.40
CA ALA A 185 1.62 -2.49 -0.67
C ALA A 185 0.12 -2.77 -0.59
N TYR A 186 -0.27 -3.98 -0.16
CA TYR A 186 -1.67 -4.41 -0.10
C TYR A 186 -2.52 -3.43 0.72
N PHE A 187 -3.75 -3.19 0.23
CA PHE A 187 -4.55 -1.98 0.44
C PHE A 187 -4.00 -0.78 -0.34
N GLU A 188 -3.06 -0.05 0.26
CA GLU A 188 -2.43 1.12 -0.34
C GLU A 188 -1.15 1.46 0.43
N ARG A 189 -0.18 2.09 -0.27
CA ARG A 189 1.08 2.51 0.35
C ARG A 189 1.85 3.52 -0.48
N LEU A 190 2.56 4.41 0.21
CA LEU A 190 3.43 5.43 -0.38
C LEU A 190 4.91 5.06 -0.22
N TYR A 191 5.69 5.33 -1.26
CA TYR A 191 7.15 5.21 -1.26
C TYR A 191 7.77 6.39 -2.01
N ILE A 192 8.99 6.78 -1.63
CA ILE A 192 9.85 7.62 -2.48
C ILE A 192 11.09 6.80 -2.81
N VAL A 193 11.38 6.73 -4.10
CA VAL A 193 12.60 6.14 -4.64
C VAL A 193 13.47 7.24 -5.22
N MET A 194 14.74 7.27 -4.82
CA MET A 194 15.73 8.23 -5.28
C MET A 194 17.07 7.51 -5.39
N ASP A 195 17.78 7.72 -6.51
CA ASP A 195 19.04 7.04 -6.82
C ASP A 195 18.94 5.52 -6.63
N GLU A 196 17.87 4.94 -7.19
CA GLU A 196 17.54 3.50 -7.14
C GLU A 196 17.36 2.94 -5.72
N ARG A 197 17.14 3.81 -4.72
CA ARG A 197 16.96 3.41 -3.31
C ARG A 197 15.67 3.94 -2.73
N VAL A 198 15.11 3.18 -1.79
CA VAL A 198 13.96 3.62 -1.02
C VAL A 198 14.41 4.65 0.02
N VAL A 199 13.99 5.90 -0.15
CA VAL A 199 14.32 7.01 0.77
C VAL A 199 13.14 7.42 1.66
N TYR A 200 11.94 6.96 1.31
CA TYR A 200 10.75 7.05 2.16
C TYR A 200 9.90 5.79 1.99
N GLN A 201 9.34 5.31 3.09
CA GLN A 201 8.42 4.17 3.14
C GLN A 201 7.28 4.53 4.10
N GLY A 202 6.09 4.72 3.56
CA GLY A 202 4.89 5.00 4.32
C GLY A 202 4.45 3.83 5.21
N GLY A 203 3.57 4.16 6.16
CA GLY A 203 2.85 3.18 6.96
C GLY A 203 1.97 2.27 6.09
N ARG A 204 1.44 1.20 6.68
CA ARG A 204 0.49 0.30 5.99
C ARG A 204 -0.88 0.99 5.96
N GLY A 205 -1.54 1.02 4.80
CA GLY A 205 -2.88 1.58 4.66
C GLY A 205 -3.98 0.79 5.38
N PRO A 206 -5.18 1.38 5.56
CA PRO A 206 -5.51 2.77 5.21
C PRO A 206 -4.92 3.79 6.21
N ASP A 207 -4.80 3.46 7.49
CA ASP A 207 -4.35 4.39 8.54
C ASP A 207 -2.95 4.98 8.31
N GLY A 208 -2.05 4.22 7.68
CA GLY A 208 -0.68 4.63 7.39
C GLY A 208 -0.49 5.34 6.05
N TYR A 209 -1.57 5.52 5.27
CA TYR A 209 -1.52 6.28 4.02
C TYR A 209 -1.59 7.78 4.30
N ARG A 210 -0.42 8.37 4.58
CA ARG A 210 -0.29 9.78 4.99
C ARG A 210 0.37 10.60 3.88
N ILE A 211 -0.46 11.38 3.17
CA ILE A 211 -0.02 12.33 2.15
C ILE A 211 0.73 13.49 2.79
N SER A 212 0.34 13.88 4.01
CA SER A 212 1.04 14.91 4.79
C SER A 212 2.48 14.54 5.11
N GLU A 213 2.76 13.29 5.50
CA GLU A 213 4.12 12.80 5.74
C GLU A 213 4.95 12.82 4.45
N LEU A 214 4.37 12.39 3.33
CA LEU A 214 5.00 12.46 2.02
C LEU A 214 5.33 13.92 1.63
N ARG A 215 4.37 14.83 1.82
CA ARG A 215 4.52 16.26 1.55
C ARG A 215 5.67 16.87 2.35
N ASN A 216 5.69 16.61 3.65
CA ASN A 216 6.74 17.10 4.54
C ASN A 216 8.12 16.64 4.09
N TRP A 217 8.24 15.38 3.65
CA TRP A 217 9.50 14.86 3.11
C TRP A 217 9.92 15.61 1.84
N LEU A 218 9.01 15.80 0.89
CA LEU A 218 9.28 16.50 -0.37
C LEU A 218 9.68 17.97 -0.15
N GLU A 219 9.05 18.65 0.81
CA GLU A 219 9.36 20.03 1.17
C GLU A 219 10.74 20.16 1.80
N GLN A 220 11.10 19.25 2.71
CA GLN A 220 12.45 19.18 3.29
C GLN A 220 13.50 18.98 2.19
N TYR A 221 13.28 18.02 1.30
CA TYR A 221 14.18 17.76 0.17
C TYR A 221 14.34 18.98 -0.75
N ARG A 222 13.25 19.68 -1.07
CA ARG A 222 13.31 20.92 -1.88
C ARG A 222 14.16 21.98 -1.18
N ASN A 223 13.93 22.20 0.11
CA ASN A 223 14.66 23.21 0.89
C ASN A 223 16.16 22.89 0.96
N ASP A 224 16.51 21.62 1.16
CA ASP A 224 17.91 21.17 1.21
C ASP A 224 18.63 21.36 -0.12
N ARG A 225 17.97 21.10 -1.25
CA ARG A 225 18.53 21.40 -2.59
C ARG A 225 18.75 22.90 -2.81
N MET A 226 17.77 23.73 -2.45
CA MET A 226 17.89 25.19 -2.62
C MET A 226 19.02 25.77 -1.76
N ASN A 227 19.16 25.30 -0.52
CA ASN A 227 20.25 25.70 0.36
C ASN A 227 21.63 25.24 -0.16
N SER A 228 21.71 24.02 -0.70
CA SER A 228 22.94 23.49 -1.30
C SER A 228 23.36 24.28 -2.54
N HIS A 229 22.42 24.69 -3.40
CA HIS A 229 22.73 25.52 -4.56
C HIS A 229 23.14 26.96 -4.19
N THR A 230 22.57 27.52 -3.12
CA THR A 230 22.92 28.87 -2.63
C THR A 230 24.33 28.88 -2.02
N ALA A 231 24.74 27.81 -1.35
CA ALA A 231 26.08 27.68 -0.77
C ALA A 231 27.21 27.52 -1.82
N VAL A 232 26.89 27.03 -3.02
CA VAL A 232 27.88 26.78 -4.09
C VAL A 232 28.13 28.01 -4.97
N LEU A 233 27.31 29.06 -4.89
CA LEU A 233 27.44 30.30 -5.66
C LEU A 233 28.37 31.36 -5.03
N HIS A 234 29.24 30.97 -4.09
CA HIS A 234 30.28 31.85 -3.58
C HIS A 234 31.63 31.56 -4.27
N VAL A 235 31.84 32.14 -5.47
CA VAL A 235 33.15 32.55 -6.01
C VAL A 235 32.96 33.77 -6.91
#